data_AF-A0A8J8EKJ7-F1
#
_entry.id   AF-A0A8J8EKJ7-F1
#
_cell.length_a   1.000
_cell.length_b   1.000
_cell.length_c   1.000
_cell.angle_alpha   90.00
_cell.angle_beta   90.00
_cell.angle_gamma   90.00
#
_symmetry.space_group_name_H-M   'P 1'
#
loop_
_entity.id
_entity.type
_entity.pdbx_description
1 polymer ?
#
loop_
_entity_poly.entity_id
_entity_poly.type
_entity_poly.pdbx_seq_one_letter_code
_entity_poly.pdbx_strand_id
1 'polypeptide(L)'
;MRGDLIRVLSSVEEKANELKLDGYEPDVVLLGREAYEFIREQINEEFGDEEEVFELSGLKIRMLDELGGDAVVIDSKALGLGLGGAKRFRVVL
;
A
#
# COMPACT_ATOMS: atom_id res chain seq x y z
N MET A 1 -6.19 15.98 3.15
CA MET A 1 -6.70 16.21 4.53
C MET A 1 -6.12 15.14 5.44
N ARG A 2 -5.66 15.47 6.66
CA ARG A 2 -5.00 14.53 7.60
C ARG A 2 -5.70 13.16 7.82
N GLY A 3 -7.01 13.10 7.63
CA GLY A 3 -7.78 11.86 7.72
C GLY A 3 -7.49 10.85 6.59
N ASP A 4 -7.04 11.33 5.43
CA ASP A 4 -6.84 10.49 4.25
C ASP A 4 -5.56 9.66 4.34
N LEU A 5 -4.45 10.25 4.80
CA LEU A 5 -3.20 9.51 5.01
C LEU A 5 -3.39 8.44 6.09
N ILE A 6 -4.04 8.80 7.21
CA ILE A 6 -4.37 7.85 8.28
C ILE A 6 -5.22 6.70 7.73
N ARG A 7 -6.24 6.99 6.92
CA ARG A 7 -7.09 5.95 6.30
C ARG A 7 -6.27 4.99 5.45
N VAL A 8 -5.34 5.50 4.63
CA VAL A 8 -4.48 4.66 3.78
C VAL A 8 -3.56 3.79 4.64
N LEU A 9 -2.87 4.37 5.63
CA LEU A 9 -1.99 3.64 6.55
C LEU A 9 -2.75 2.54 7.31
N SER A 10 -3.93 2.85 7.84
CA SER A 10 -4.79 1.86 8.50
C SER A 10 -5.23 0.75 7.54
N SER A 11 -5.52 1.08 6.28
CA SER A 11 -5.89 0.07 5.26
C SER A 11 -4.72 -0.86 4.96
N VAL A 12 -3.49 -0.34 4.84
CA VAL A 12 -2.28 -1.16 4.66
C VAL A 12 -2.10 -2.11 5.83
N GLU A 13 -2.20 -1.62 7.06
CA GLU A 13 -2.06 -2.42 8.27
C GLU A 13 -3.14 -3.49 8.40
N GLU A 14 -4.39 -3.14 8.13
CA GLU A 14 -5.53 -4.06 8.12
C GLU A 14 -5.27 -5.21 7.14
N LYS A 15 -4.90 -4.91 5.89
CA LYS A 15 -4.66 -5.93 4.86
C LYS A 15 -3.41 -6.76 5.11
N ALA A 16 -2.36 -6.17 5.67
CA ALA A 16 -1.19 -6.91 6.13
C ALA A 16 -1.55 -7.89 7.26
N ASN A 17 -2.37 -7.47 8.21
CA ASN A 17 -2.79 -8.33 9.32
C ASN A 17 -3.72 -9.45 8.85
N GLU A 18 -4.64 -9.20 7.91
CA GLU A 18 -5.42 -10.26 7.27
C GLU A 18 -4.52 -11.32 6.62
N LEU A 19 -3.51 -10.90 5.85
CA LEU A 19 -2.55 -11.83 5.23
C LEU A 19 -1.77 -12.64 6.28
N LYS A 20 -1.34 -12.00 7.38
CA LYS A 20 -0.67 -12.71 8.48
C LYS A 20 -1.57 -13.74 9.15
N LEU A 21 -2.85 -13.43 9.35
CA LEU A 21 -3.84 -14.39 9.89
C LEU A 21 -4.07 -15.56 8.93
N ASP A 22 -4.01 -15.30 7.62
CA ASP A 22 -4.08 -16.31 6.57
C ASP A 22 -2.77 -17.12 6.42
N GLY A 23 -1.72 -16.82 7.21
CA GLY A 23 -0.45 -17.54 7.25
C GLY A 23 0.63 -17.03 6.28
N TYR A 24 0.43 -15.87 5.67
CA TYR A 24 1.37 -15.23 4.75
C TYR A 24 2.31 -14.24 5.46
N GLU A 25 3.42 -13.90 4.81
CA GLU A 25 4.39 -12.91 5.28
C GLU A 25 4.38 -11.68 4.35
N PRO A 26 3.48 -10.70 4.56
CA PRO A 26 3.41 -9.54 3.69
C PRO A 26 4.68 -8.70 3.80
N ASP A 27 5.24 -8.32 2.64
CA ASP A 27 6.52 -7.63 2.55
C ASP A 27 6.50 -6.43 1.58
N VAL A 28 5.52 -6.37 0.67
CA VAL A 28 5.42 -5.34 -0.36
C VAL A 28 3.99 -4.77 -0.45
N VAL A 29 3.91 -3.46 -0.71
CA VAL A 29 2.69 -2.78 -1.18
C VAL A 29 2.92 -2.36 -2.62
N LEU A 30 2.11 -2.90 -3.52
CA LEU A 30 2.01 -2.44 -4.90
C LEU A 30 1.08 -1.23 -4.95
N LEU A 31 1.54 -0.12 -5.51
CA LEU A 31 0.75 1.08 -5.70
C LEU A 31 0.58 1.36 -7.20
N GLY A 32 -0.63 1.71 -7.61
CA GLY A 32 -0.83 2.37 -8.89
C GLY A 32 -0.32 3.81 -8.87
N ARG A 33 -0.16 4.39 -10.06
CA ARG A 33 0.40 5.74 -10.22
C ARG A 33 -0.39 6.80 -9.47
N GLU A 34 -1.71 6.81 -9.66
CA GLU A 34 -2.62 7.77 -9.02
C GLU A 34 -2.62 7.58 -7.50
N ALA A 35 -2.59 6.32 -7.03
CA ALA A 35 -2.49 6.02 -5.60
C ALA A 35 -1.18 6.54 -4.99
N TYR A 36 -0.05 6.36 -5.66
CA TYR A 36 1.24 6.85 -5.19
C TYR A 36 1.31 8.37 -5.13
N GLU A 37 0.86 9.04 -6.20
CA GLU A 37 0.84 10.51 -6.27
C GLU A 37 -0.04 11.08 -5.15
N PHE A 38 -1.23 10.51 -4.93
CA PHE A 38 -2.10 10.90 -3.82
C PHE A 38 -1.40 10.77 -2.46
N ILE A 39 -0.78 9.62 -2.19
CA ILE A 39 -0.07 9.37 -0.92
C ILE A 39 1.09 10.35 -0.74
N ARG A 40 1.88 10.58 -1.78
CA ARG A 40 3.00 11.52 -1.77
C ARG A 40 2.52 12.93 -1.49
N GLU A 41 1.44 13.39 -2.13
CA GLU A 41 0.85 14.70 -1.85
C GLU A 41 0.40 14.83 -0.39
N GLN A 42 -0.25 13.80 0.16
CA GLN A 42 -0.66 13.82 1.58
C GLN A 42 0.54 13.87 2.53
N ILE A 43 1.63 13.16 2.24
CA ILE A 43 2.86 13.21 3.05
C ILE A 43 3.54 14.57 2.93
N ASN A 44 3.65 15.11 1.71
CA ASN A 44 4.23 16.44 1.49
C ASN A 44 3.42 17.53 2.20
N GLU A 45 2.09 17.45 2.20
CA GLU A 45 1.22 18.37 2.96
C GLU A 45 1.45 18.28 4.48
N GLU A 46 1.71 17.07 5.00
CA GLU A 46 1.87 16.85 6.44
C GLU A 46 3.27 17.16 6.97
N PHE A 47 4.32 16.84 6.21
CA PHE A 47 5.71 16.89 6.66
C PHE A 47 6.51 18.01 5.98
N GLY A 48 6.01 18.61 4.90
CA GLY A 48 6.67 19.71 4.20
C GLY A 48 7.92 19.31 3.41
N ASP A 49 8.22 18.02 3.33
CA ASP A 49 9.38 17.47 2.63
C ASP A 49 8.94 16.81 1.32
N GLU A 50 9.61 17.15 0.20
CA GLU A 50 9.40 16.50 -1.11
C GLU A 50 10.12 15.14 -1.20
N GLU A 51 10.00 14.30 -0.18
CA GLU A 51 10.67 13.00 -0.16
C GLU A 51 9.91 11.94 -0.97
N GLU A 52 10.65 11.12 -1.71
CA GLU A 52 10.10 9.91 -2.30
C GLU A 52 9.72 8.92 -1.19
N VAL A 53 8.50 8.42 -1.24
CA VAL A 53 8.00 7.44 -0.27
C VAL A 53 8.44 6.05 -0.72
N PHE A 54 9.29 5.40 0.06
CA PHE A 54 9.80 4.05 -0.25
C PHE A 54 9.15 2.94 0.59
N GLU A 55 8.51 3.31 1.71
CA GLU A 55 7.90 2.38 2.64
C GLU A 55 6.59 2.92 3.20
N LEU A 56 5.61 2.03 3.44
CA LEU A 56 4.37 2.31 4.14
C LEU A 56 4.15 1.25 5.21
N SER A 57 3.98 1.66 6.47
CA SER A 57 3.78 0.75 7.61
C SER A 57 4.83 -0.37 7.70
N GLY A 58 6.09 -0.06 7.34
CA GLY A 58 7.20 -1.01 7.33
C GLY A 58 7.23 -1.98 6.14
N LEU A 59 6.35 -1.82 5.16
CA LEU A 59 6.32 -2.59 3.91
C LEU A 59 6.93 -1.78 2.77
N LYS A 60 7.68 -2.45 1.90
CA LYS A 60 8.33 -1.79 0.75
C LYS A 60 7.31 -1.41 -0.31
N ILE A 61 7.44 -0.23 -0.89
CA ILE A 61 6.59 0.20 -2.00
C ILE A 61 7.17 -0.27 -3.33
N ARG A 62 6.32 -0.73 -4.22
CA ARG A 62 6.62 -0.94 -5.64
C ARG A 62 5.50 -0.38 -6.50
N MET A 63 5.87 0.19 -7.64
CA MET A 63 4.92 0.76 -8.58
C MET A 63 4.40 -0.31 -9.55
N LEU A 64 3.09 -0.33 -9.76
CA LEU A 64 2.41 -1.10 -10.80
C LEU A 64 1.31 -0.20 -11.40
N ASP A 65 1.67 0.54 -12.45
CA ASP A 65 0.87 1.65 -13.01
C ASP A 65 -0.57 1.23 -13.36
N GLU A 66 -0.78 -0.02 -13.78
CA GLU A 66 -2.08 -0.60 -14.16
C GLU A 66 -3.10 -0.66 -13.01
N LEU A 67 -2.66 -0.47 -11.76
CA LEU A 67 -3.56 -0.42 -10.60
C LEU A 67 -4.31 0.93 -10.46
N GLY A 68 -3.86 2.00 -11.14
CA GLY A 68 -4.49 3.32 -11.07
C GLY A 68 -4.59 3.86 -9.63
N GLY A 69 -5.81 4.21 -9.19
CA GLY A 69 -6.09 4.67 -7.83
C GLY A 69 -6.13 3.59 -6.73
N ASP A 70 -5.76 2.35 -7.03
CA ASP A 70 -5.76 1.25 -6.06
C ASP A 70 -4.35 0.83 -5.61
N ALA A 71 -4.33 0.04 -4.55
CA ALA A 71 -3.14 -0.56 -3.96
C ALA A 71 -3.36 -2.05 -3.62
N VAL A 72 -2.27 -2.82 -3.55
CA VAL A 72 -2.30 -4.24 -3.20
C VAL A 72 -1.20 -4.56 -2.20
N VAL A 73 -1.55 -5.06 -1.02
CA VAL A 73 -0.58 -5.65 -0.09
C VAL A 73 -0.34 -7.10 -0.51
N ILE A 74 0.93 -7.51 -0.63
CA ILE A 74 1.30 -8.85 -1.08
C ILE A 74 2.35 -9.50 -0.17
N ASP A 75 2.35 -10.83 -0.16
CA ASP A 75 3.52 -11.64 0.13
C ASP A 75 4.18 -11.99 -1.21
N SER A 76 5.29 -11.32 -1.51
CA SER A 76 5.97 -11.43 -2.80
C SER A 76 6.55 -12.83 -3.07
N LYS A 77 6.82 -13.63 -2.02
CA LYS A 77 7.34 -14.99 -2.14
C LYS A 77 6.24 -16.01 -2.42
N ALA A 78 5.02 -15.74 -1.95
CA ALA A 78 3.87 -16.61 -2.12
C ALA A 78 3.00 -16.26 -3.35
N LEU A 79 3.15 -15.05 -3.90
CA LEU A 79 2.38 -14.58 -5.05
C LEU A 79 2.56 -15.53 -6.26
N GLY A 80 1.43 -16.02 -6.80
CA GLY A 80 1.43 -16.95 -7.94
C GLY A 80 1.63 -18.42 -7.58
N LEU A 81 1.93 -18.75 -6.33
CA LEU A 81 2.01 -20.14 -5.83
C LEU A 81 0.71 -20.61 -5.18
N GLY A 82 -0.19 -19.68 -4.83
CA GLY A 82 -1.51 -19.95 -4.24
C GLY A 82 -2.50 -18.81 -4.51
N LEU A 83 -3.74 -18.96 -4.02
CA LEU A 83 -4.85 -18.04 -4.32
C LEU A 83 -4.96 -16.84 -3.35
N GLY A 84 -4.15 -16.78 -2.28
CA GLY A 84 -4.40 -15.87 -1.14
C GLY A 84 -3.34 -14.81 -0.84
N GLY A 85 -2.18 -14.82 -1.53
CA GLY A 85 -1.03 -13.96 -1.18
C GLY A 85 -1.16 -12.47 -1.53
N ALA A 86 -2.37 -11.97 -1.77
CA ALA A 86 -2.61 -10.57 -2.17
C ALA A 86 -3.95 -10.05 -1.65
N LYS A 87 -3.98 -8.80 -1.16
CA LYS A 87 -5.19 -8.09 -0.74
C LYS A 87 -5.20 -6.69 -1.35
N ARG A 88 -6.22 -6.41 -2.19
CA ARG A 88 -6.41 -5.11 -2.84
C ARG A 88 -7.27 -4.19 -1.99
N PHE A 89 -6.97 -2.90 -2.01
CA PHE A 89 -7.79 -1.85 -1.42
C PHE A 89 -7.71 -0.57 -2.27
N ARG A 90 -8.71 0.30 -2.12
CA ARG A 90 -8.81 1.55 -2.87
C ARG A 90 -8.15 2.70 -2.12
N VAL A 91 -7.26 3.41 -2.80
CA VAL A 91 -6.55 4.58 -2.24
C VAL A 91 -7.26 5.86 -2.63
N VAL A 92 -7.55 6.05 -3.92
CA VAL A 92 -8.26 7.23 -4.44
C VAL A 92 -9.73 6.87 -4.67
N LEU A 93 -10.65 7.70 -4.16
CA LEU A 93 -12.11 7.50 -4.28
C LEU A 93 -12.67 8.04 -5.59
#